data_AF-A0AAW1RI55-F1
#
_entry.id   AF-A0AAW1RI55-F1
#
_cell.length_a   1.000
_cell.length_b   1.000
_cell.length_c   1.000
_cell.angle_alpha   90.00
_cell.angle_beta   90.00
_cell.angle_gamma   90.00
#
_symmetry.space_group_name_H-M   'P 1'
#
loop_
_entity.id
_entity.type
_entity.pdbx_description
1 polymer ?
#
loop_
_entity_poly.entity_id
_entity_poly.type
_entity_poly.pdbx_seq_one_letter_code
_entity_poly.pdbx_strand_id
1 'polypeptide(L)'
;MKRGLDIGSDKLPLAERQGINHHLLDILPAQADFSAGDFFDLARAAIDDVVRRGKLPIIVGGTGLYLRWLVHGKPRTPRSTPLLAARAQRKLDKAWARVEAMKGGPLDAAEKWKVAVEVVRAAGDPVSADRLAGEPNNFYRLLRVYEILLDTGQPLAQLDLSKEAELDYDFRCFFLNRPRMELYRRIDARCEQMLHNGILQEAKWLLDEGVAQDSNCASRAIGYRQAMQFLEACLADPAHLCKDNLVDLVDSMQQSSRQLCHRQLTWFRDDAMYQWLDATRSTVDLVLHVQQELQKPEHKGDFGKDYW
;
A
#
# COMPACT_ATOMS: atom_id res chain seq x y z
N MET A 1 -8.56 2.24 6.96
CA MET A 1 -8.56 1.05 7.86
C MET A 1 -8.29 1.38 9.31
N LYS A 2 -7.29 2.20 9.63
CA LYS A 2 -6.92 2.51 11.02
C LYS A 2 -7.76 3.67 11.59
N ARG A 3 -8.12 3.56 12.87
CA ARG A 3 -8.79 4.59 13.66
C ARG A 3 -7.85 5.75 13.96
N GLY A 4 -8.39 6.97 14.00
CA GLY A 4 -7.65 8.20 14.32
C GLY A 4 -6.68 8.68 13.23
N LEU A 5 -6.74 8.07 12.05
CA LEU A 5 -5.96 8.49 10.87
C LEU A 5 -6.93 8.94 9.79
N ASP A 6 -7.48 10.14 9.94
CA ASP A 6 -8.58 10.64 9.12
C ASP A 6 -8.06 11.65 8.09
N ILE A 7 -7.36 12.69 8.54
CA ILE A 7 -6.90 13.81 7.71
C ILE A 7 -5.84 13.33 6.72
N GLY A 8 -4.78 12.69 7.21
CA GLY A 8 -3.66 12.28 6.35
C GLY A 8 -4.03 11.16 5.37
N SER A 9 -5.10 10.41 5.68
CA SER A 9 -5.59 9.33 4.83
C SER A 9 -6.77 9.72 3.93
N ASP A 10 -7.22 10.98 4.02
CA ASP A 10 -8.37 11.49 3.26
C ASP A 10 -9.64 10.65 3.49
N LYS A 11 -9.88 10.30 4.75
CA LYS A 11 -10.99 9.43 5.13
C LYS A 11 -12.29 10.20 5.08
N LEU A 12 -13.27 9.66 4.34
CA LEU A 12 -14.59 10.25 4.22
C LEU A 12 -15.29 10.33 5.61
N PRO A 13 -15.62 11.55 6.10
CA PRO A 13 -16.31 11.74 7.37
C PRO A 13 -17.68 11.07 7.39
N LEU A 14 -18.14 10.61 8.56
CA LEU A 14 -19.43 9.91 8.69
C LEU A 14 -20.61 10.72 8.11
N ALA A 15 -20.62 12.04 8.30
CA ALA A 15 -21.65 12.93 7.79
C ALA A 15 -21.72 12.96 6.25
N GLU A 16 -20.61 12.70 5.57
CA GLU A 16 -20.51 12.70 4.10
C GLU A 16 -20.77 11.32 3.49
N ARG A 17 -20.93 10.27 4.31
CA ARG A 17 -21.18 8.90 3.82
C ARG A 17 -22.61 8.68 3.32
N GLN A 18 -23.53 9.62 3.57
CA GLN A 18 -24.92 9.55 3.10
C GLN A 18 -25.65 8.24 3.46
N GLY A 19 -25.34 7.66 4.62
CA GLY A 19 -25.90 6.38 5.06
C GLY A 19 -25.33 5.14 4.35
N ILE A 20 -24.40 5.30 3.40
CA ILE A 20 -23.73 4.19 2.72
C ILE A 20 -22.68 3.58 3.65
N ASN A 21 -22.85 2.30 3.94
CA ASN A 21 -21.92 1.57 4.80
C ASN A 21 -20.57 1.37 4.08
N HIS A 22 -19.51 1.94 4.65
CA HIS A 22 -18.15 1.76 4.16
C HIS A 22 -17.44 0.67 4.98
N HIS A 23 -17.19 -0.47 4.34
CA HIS A 23 -16.49 -1.58 4.95
C HIS A 23 -14.98 -1.29 5.08
N LEU A 24 -14.31 -1.94 6.04
CA LEU A 24 -12.86 -1.84 6.27
C LEU A 24 -12.33 -0.43 6.61
N LEU A 25 -13.20 0.50 6.99
CA LEU A 25 -12.82 1.75 7.65
C LEU A 25 -12.87 1.54 9.17
N ASP A 26 -11.89 2.11 9.88
CA ASP A 26 -11.85 2.13 11.35
C ASP A 26 -11.90 0.77 12.07
N ILE A 27 -11.47 -0.28 11.38
CA ILE A 27 -11.47 -1.66 11.90
C ILE A 27 -10.23 -2.00 12.74
N LEU A 28 -9.19 -1.15 12.73
CA LEU A 28 -7.91 -1.43 13.39
C LEU A 28 -7.41 -0.22 14.20
N PRO A 29 -6.68 -0.44 15.31
CA PRO A 29 -5.96 0.62 15.98
C PRO A 29 -4.74 1.08 15.15
N ALA A 30 -4.18 2.24 15.47
CA ALA A 30 -3.06 2.83 14.75
C ALA A 30 -1.77 1.98 14.83
N GLN A 31 -1.59 1.22 15.90
CA GLN A 31 -0.43 0.36 16.14
C GLN A 31 -0.46 -0.93 15.32
N ALA A 32 -1.66 -1.41 14.95
CA ALA A 32 -1.83 -2.75 14.36
C ALA A 32 -1.23 -2.85 12.95
N ASP A 33 -0.45 -3.89 12.68
CA ASP A 33 0.01 -4.16 11.33
C ASP A 33 -1.14 -4.56 10.39
N PHE A 34 -0.95 -4.34 9.09
CA PHE A 34 -1.92 -4.72 8.08
C PHE A 34 -1.22 -5.10 6.77
N SER A 35 -1.60 -6.24 6.20
CA SER A 35 -1.00 -6.77 4.98
C SER A 35 -2.00 -6.87 3.82
N ALA A 36 -1.47 -7.05 2.60
CA ALA A 36 -2.30 -7.38 1.44
C ALA A 36 -3.08 -8.70 1.62
N GLY A 37 -2.56 -9.62 2.45
CA GLY A 37 -3.26 -10.86 2.78
C GLY A 37 -4.46 -10.62 3.68
N ASP A 38 -4.30 -9.77 4.70
CA ASP A 38 -5.41 -9.37 5.58
C ASP A 38 -6.49 -8.62 4.81
N PHE A 39 -6.08 -7.72 3.90
CA PHE A 39 -7.02 -7.06 2.98
C PHE A 39 -7.80 -8.07 2.15
N PHE A 40 -7.12 -9.02 1.51
CA PHE A 40 -7.76 -10.02 0.65
C PHE A 40 -8.83 -10.79 1.43
N ASP A 41 -8.49 -11.31 2.61
CA ASP A 41 -9.41 -12.13 3.40
C ASP A 41 -10.60 -11.29 3.91
N LEU A 42 -10.36 -10.07 4.42
CA LEU A 42 -11.41 -9.19 4.94
C LEU A 42 -12.30 -8.59 3.84
N ALA A 43 -11.73 -8.21 2.69
CA ALA A 43 -12.47 -7.66 1.57
C ALA A 43 -13.41 -8.70 0.97
N ARG A 44 -12.95 -9.95 0.82
CA ARG A 44 -13.81 -11.04 0.35
C ARG A 44 -14.95 -11.35 1.31
N ALA A 45 -14.69 -11.39 2.61
CA ALA A 45 -15.75 -11.54 3.60
C ALA A 45 -16.81 -10.41 3.51
N ALA A 46 -16.37 -9.17 3.29
CA ALA A 46 -17.28 -8.04 3.07
C ALA A 46 -18.06 -8.14 1.75
N ILE A 47 -17.42 -8.58 0.67
CA ILE A 47 -18.06 -8.83 -0.63
C ILE A 47 -19.16 -9.88 -0.47
N ASP A 48 -18.86 -11.03 0.14
CA ASP A 48 -19.84 -12.11 0.34
C ASP A 48 -21.02 -11.67 1.20
N ASP A 49 -20.78 -10.86 2.21
CA ASP A 49 -21.81 -10.26 3.06
C ASP A 49 -22.72 -9.28 2.29
N VAL A 50 -22.14 -8.44 1.42
CA VAL A 50 -22.90 -7.55 0.54
C VAL A 50 -23.73 -8.33 -0.48
N VAL A 51 -23.14 -9.35 -1.13
CA VAL A 51 -23.84 -10.22 -2.09
C VAL A 51 -24.98 -10.98 -1.43
N ARG A 52 -24.78 -11.52 -0.22
CA ARG A 52 -25.83 -12.26 0.52
C ARG A 52 -27.05 -11.39 0.87
N ARG A 53 -26.86 -10.07 0.97
CA ARG A 53 -27.96 -9.10 1.13
C ARG A 53 -28.62 -8.68 -0.18
N GLY A 54 -28.24 -9.31 -1.30
CA GLY A 54 -28.74 -8.94 -2.63
C GLY A 54 -28.25 -7.56 -3.07
N LYS A 55 -27.06 -7.12 -2.65
CA LYS A 55 -26.51 -5.80 -3.03
C LYS A 55 -25.27 -5.97 -3.91
N LEU A 56 -24.97 -4.94 -4.71
CA LEU A 56 -23.76 -4.86 -5.52
C LEU A 56 -22.56 -4.39 -4.67
N PRO A 57 -21.50 -5.19 -4.52
CA PRO A 57 -20.27 -4.75 -3.86
C PRO A 57 -19.53 -3.73 -4.74
N ILE A 58 -19.26 -2.54 -4.20
CA ILE A 58 -18.43 -1.52 -4.83
C ILE A 58 -17.14 -1.39 -4.02
N ILE A 59 -16.00 -1.69 -4.66
CA ILE A 59 -14.68 -1.57 -4.05
C ILE A 59 -14.05 -0.26 -4.53
N VAL A 60 -13.70 0.61 -3.58
CA VAL A 60 -13.02 1.89 -3.87
C VAL A 60 -11.66 1.94 -3.18
N GLY A 61 -10.63 2.36 -3.91
CA GLY A 61 -9.28 2.49 -3.37
C GLY A 61 -8.21 2.54 -4.47
N GLY A 62 -6.97 2.84 -4.08
CA GLY A 62 -5.85 2.98 -5.02
C GLY A 62 -4.63 2.10 -4.71
N THR A 63 -4.73 1.16 -3.76
CA THR A 63 -3.59 0.30 -3.39
C THR A 63 -3.45 -0.84 -4.40
N GLY A 64 -2.60 -0.65 -5.41
CA GLY A 64 -2.43 -1.57 -6.54
C GLY A 64 -2.21 -3.04 -6.18
N LEU A 65 -1.34 -3.32 -5.20
CA LEU A 65 -1.10 -4.70 -4.76
C LEU A 65 -2.35 -5.36 -4.14
N TYR A 66 -3.12 -4.58 -3.38
CA TYR A 66 -4.32 -5.08 -2.68
C TYR A 66 -5.40 -5.43 -3.70
N LEU A 67 -5.65 -4.53 -4.65
CA LEU A 67 -6.63 -4.76 -5.72
C LEU A 67 -6.18 -5.87 -6.66
N ARG A 68 -4.89 -5.96 -6.99
CA ARG A 68 -4.36 -7.07 -7.80
C ARG A 68 -4.64 -8.42 -7.15
N TRP A 69 -4.40 -8.55 -5.85
CA TRP A 69 -4.68 -9.82 -5.15
C TRP A 69 -6.17 -10.09 -5.05
N LEU A 70 -6.99 -9.06 -4.83
CA LEU A 70 -8.44 -9.22 -4.76
C LEU A 70 -9.04 -9.68 -6.10
N VAL A 71 -8.57 -9.07 -7.20
CA VAL A 71 -9.03 -9.37 -8.56
C VAL A 71 -8.41 -10.68 -9.04
N HIS A 72 -7.09 -10.78 -9.15
CA HIS A 72 -6.41 -11.91 -9.80
C HIS A 72 -6.05 -13.07 -8.88
N GLY A 73 -6.38 -12.96 -7.59
CA GLY A 73 -6.08 -13.96 -6.57
C GLY A 73 -4.79 -13.67 -5.77
N LYS A 74 -4.79 -14.15 -4.52
CA LYS A 74 -3.64 -14.08 -3.61
C LYS A 74 -2.66 -15.22 -3.94
N PRO A 75 -1.35 -14.93 -4.11
CA PRO A 75 -0.37 -15.98 -4.36
C PRO A 75 -0.28 -16.96 -3.18
N ARG A 76 -0.12 -18.24 -3.48
CA ARG A 76 0.04 -19.31 -2.47
C ARG A 76 1.45 -19.29 -1.89
N THR A 77 1.66 -18.38 -0.93
CA THR A 77 2.89 -18.30 -0.15
C THR A 77 2.58 -18.39 1.33
N PRO A 78 3.48 -18.97 2.16
CA PRO A 78 3.28 -19.00 3.61
C PRO A 78 3.15 -17.60 4.18
N ARG A 79 2.26 -17.39 5.15
CA ARG A 79 2.08 -16.08 5.79
C ARG A 79 3.38 -15.65 6.50
N SER A 80 3.81 -14.40 6.32
CA SER A 80 4.91 -13.85 7.13
C SER A 80 4.46 -13.76 8.59
N THR A 81 5.36 -14.07 9.51
CA THR A 81 5.14 -13.94 10.95
C THR A 81 6.30 -13.16 11.59
N PRO A 82 6.10 -12.48 12.73
CA PRO A 82 7.19 -11.79 13.42
C PRO A 82 8.40 -12.69 13.72
N LEU A 83 8.15 -13.97 14.03
CA LEU A 83 9.20 -14.96 14.28
C LEU A 83 10.01 -15.29 13.02
N LEU A 84 9.34 -15.49 11.88
CA LEU A 84 10.01 -15.75 10.59
C LEU A 84 10.79 -14.53 10.11
N ALA A 85 10.18 -13.34 10.14
CA ALA A 85 10.83 -12.08 9.77
C ALA A 85 12.08 -11.84 10.63
N ALA A 86 11.98 -12.00 11.96
CA ALA A 86 13.12 -11.85 12.85
C ALA A 86 14.18 -12.94 12.63
N ARG A 87 13.79 -14.17 12.26
CA ARG A 87 14.74 -15.24 11.90
C ARG A 87 15.52 -14.91 10.63
N ALA A 88 14.84 -14.42 9.60
CA ALA A 88 15.48 -13.98 8.35
C ALA A 88 16.44 -12.81 8.60
N GLN A 89 15.98 -11.77 9.32
CA GLN A 89 16.80 -10.62 9.69
C GLN A 89 18.06 -11.04 10.47
N ARG A 90 17.92 -11.84 11.54
CA ARG A 90 19.08 -12.31 12.32
C ARG A 90 20.10 -13.09 11.49
N LYS A 91 19.66 -13.86 10.50
CA LYS A 91 20.57 -14.59 9.61
C LYS A 91 21.32 -13.64 8.69
N LEU A 92 20.64 -12.61 8.20
CA LEU A 92 21.24 -11.56 7.38
C LEU A 92 22.23 -10.69 8.18
N ASP A 93 21.87 -10.28 9.39
CA ASP A 93 22.76 -9.53 10.29
C ASP A 93 24.06 -10.30 10.58
N LYS A 94 23.94 -11.61 10.83
CA LYS A 94 25.11 -12.49 10.99
C LYS A 94 25.97 -12.58 9.74
N ALA A 95 25.37 -12.53 8.55
CA ALA A 95 26.12 -12.53 7.30
C ALA A 95 26.88 -11.21 7.11
N TRP A 96 26.25 -10.07 7.38
CA TRP A 96 26.92 -8.77 7.35
C TRP A 96 28.07 -8.70 8.36
N ALA A 97 27.84 -9.08 9.61
CA ALA A 97 28.87 -9.04 10.65
C ALA A 97 30.12 -9.88 10.30
N ARG A 98 29.93 -11.03 9.61
CA ARG A 98 31.05 -11.85 9.13
C ARG A 98 31.87 -11.14 8.06
N VAL A 99 31.21 -10.48 7.10
CA VAL A 99 31.90 -9.76 6.03
C VAL A 99 32.55 -8.49 6.57
N GLU A 100 31.91 -7.77 7.50
CA GLU A 100 32.49 -6.62 8.21
C GLU A 100 33.76 -7.01 8.97
N ALA A 101 33.75 -8.15 9.65
CA ALA A 101 34.93 -8.68 10.35
C ALA A 101 36.08 -9.02 9.38
N MET A 102 35.78 -9.58 8.21
CA MET A 102 36.79 -9.88 7.18
C MET A 102 37.33 -8.61 6.51
N LYS A 103 36.48 -7.61 6.28
CA LYS A 103 36.82 -6.32 5.67
C LYS A 103 37.58 -5.41 6.65
N GLY A 104 37.35 -5.55 7.96
CA GLY A 104 37.91 -4.68 8.98
C GLY A 104 37.15 -3.35 9.15
N GLY A 105 35.85 -3.32 8.85
CA GLY A 105 35.04 -2.10 8.93
C GLY A 105 33.58 -2.31 8.53
N PRO A 106 32.71 -1.31 8.73
CA PRO A 106 31.29 -1.42 8.42
C PRO A 106 31.06 -1.56 6.91
N LEU A 107 29.96 -2.24 6.55
CA LEU A 107 29.49 -2.28 5.17
C LEU A 107 28.61 -1.05 4.87
N ASP A 108 28.84 -0.45 3.72
CA ASP A 108 27.90 0.52 3.16
C ASP A 108 26.61 -0.16 2.66
N ALA A 109 25.62 0.63 2.23
CA ALA A 109 24.34 0.10 1.79
C ALA A 109 24.46 -0.82 0.56
N ALA A 110 25.34 -0.48 -0.40
CA ALA A 110 25.53 -1.25 -1.61
C ALA A 110 26.23 -2.59 -1.33
N GLU A 111 27.20 -2.59 -0.42
CA GLU A 111 27.86 -3.79 0.07
C GLU A 111 26.90 -4.68 0.84
N LYS A 112 26.10 -4.11 1.76
CA LYS A 112 25.04 -4.85 2.48
C LYS A 112 24.06 -5.49 1.51
N TRP A 113 23.68 -4.78 0.45
CA TRP A 113 22.81 -5.31 -0.60
C TRP A 113 23.43 -6.52 -1.30
N LYS A 114 24.69 -6.41 -1.75
CA LYS A 114 25.40 -7.53 -2.40
C LYS A 114 25.47 -8.77 -1.50
N VAL A 115 25.83 -8.59 -0.23
CA VAL A 115 25.86 -9.69 0.74
C VAL A 115 24.47 -10.31 0.91
N ALA A 116 23.42 -9.49 0.98
CA ALA A 116 22.06 -9.97 1.16
C ALA A 116 21.57 -10.81 -0.04
N VAL A 117 21.88 -10.38 -1.27
CA VAL A 117 21.56 -11.14 -2.48
C VAL A 117 22.27 -12.49 -2.49
N GLU A 118 23.55 -12.52 -2.12
CA GLU A 118 24.32 -13.76 -2.03
C GLU A 118 23.84 -14.69 -0.91
N VAL A 119 23.30 -14.16 0.19
CA VAL A 119 22.64 -14.98 1.23
C VAL A 119 21.44 -15.74 0.68
N VAL A 120 20.62 -15.11 -0.18
CA VAL A 120 19.48 -15.78 -0.84
C VAL A 120 19.99 -16.85 -1.81
N ARG A 121 21.02 -16.55 -2.60
CA ARG A 121 21.64 -17.50 -3.53
C ARG A 121 22.18 -18.73 -2.79
N ALA A 122 22.99 -18.50 -1.75
CA ALA A 122 23.60 -19.55 -0.95
C ALA A 122 22.59 -20.38 -0.15
N ALA A 123 21.41 -19.83 0.13
CA ALA A 123 20.30 -20.55 0.75
C ALA A 123 19.53 -21.45 -0.22
N GLY A 124 19.86 -21.43 -1.52
CA GLY A 124 19.32 -22.35 -2.53
C GLY A 124 18.40 -21.72 -3.57
N ASP A 125 18.22 -20.39 -3.59
CA ASP A 125 17.35 -19.71 -4.57
C ASP A 125 18.14 -18.73 -5.48
N PRO A 126 18.95 -19.24 -6.42
CA PRO A 126 19.74 -18.40 -7.34
C PRO A 126 18.85 -17.56 -8.27
N VAL A 127 17.67 -18.07 -8.66
CA VAL A 127 16.75 -17.36 -9.56
C VAL A 127 16.23 -16.08 -8.91
N SER A 128 15.76 -16.17 -7.66
CA SER A 128 15.35 -14.98 -6.93
C SER A 128 16.53 -14.04 -6.66
N ALA A 129 17.72 -14.56 -6.38
CA ALA A 129 18.92 -13.76 -6.17
C ALA A 129 19.29 -12.95 -7.43
N ASP A 130 19.27 -13.57 -8.62
CA ASP A 130 19.55 -12.91 -9.89
C ASP A 130 18.54 -11.79 -10.18
N ARG A 131 17.24 -12.05 -9.95
CA ARG A 131 16.20 -11.03 -10.06
C ARG A 131 16.44 -9.88 -9.09
N LEU A 132 16.70 -10.20 -7.82
CA LEU A 132 16.96 -9.19 -6.78
C LEU A 132 18.21 -8.38 -7.11
N ALA A 133 19.25 -8.93 -7.72
CA ALA A 133 20.44 -8.18 -8.10
C ALA A 133 20.12 -6.94 -8.97
N GLY A 134 19.05 -6.99 -9.78
CA GLY A 134 18.54 -5.85 -10.57
C GLY A 134 17.68 -4.83 -9.80
N GLU A 135 17.41 -5.05 -8.52
CA GLU A 135 16.53 -4.23 -7.67
C GLU A 135 17.26 -3.67 -6.44
N PRO A 136 18.30 -2.82 -6.61
CA PRO A 136 19.19 -2.41 -5.53
C PRO A 136 18.43 -1.83 -4.32
N ASN A 137 18.85 -2.26 -3.13
CA ASN A 137 18.34 -1.83 -1.82
C ASN A 137 16.87 -2.16 -1.52
N ASN A 138 16.23 -3.07 -2.28
CA ASN A 138 14.89 -3.55 -1.99
C ASN A 138 14.88 -4.62 -0.87
N PHE A 139 15.32 -4.25 0.34
CA PHE A 139 15.45 -5.16 1.48
C PHE A 139 14.12 -5.79 1.92
N TYR A 140 13.00 -5.08 1.72
CA TYR A 140 11.67 -5.64 2.00
C TYR A 140 11.39 -6.88 1.15
N ARG A 141 11.61 -6.79 -0.18
CA ARG A 141 11.40 -7.93 -1.08
C ARG A 141 12.41 -9.05 -0.81
N LEU A 142 13.67 -8.69 -0.55
CA LEU A 142 14.72 -9.66 -0.25
C LEU A 142 14.42 -10.46 1.02
N LEU A 143 14.09 -9.78 2.12
CA LEU A 143 13.72 -10.44 3.38
C LEU A 143 12.50 -11.32 3.17
N ARG A 144 11.49 -10.86 2.43
CA ARG A 144 10.31 -11.67 2.16
C ARG A 144 10.62 -12.94 1.36
N VAL A 145 11.47 -12.85 0.33
CA VAL A 145 11.96 -14.03 -0.42
C VAL A 145 12.70 -14.97 0.53
N TYR A 146 13.58 -14.42 1.37
CA TYR A 146 14.39 -15.22 2.27
C TYR A 146 13.54 -15.89 3.36
N GLU A 147 12.53 -15.20 3.89
CA GLU A 147 11.55 -15.76 4.81
C GLU A 147 10.84 -16.97 4.20
N ILE A 148 10.34 -16.84 2.97
CA ILE A 148 9.66 -17.94 2.27
C ILE A 148 10.61 -19.13 2.12
N LEU A 149 11.84 -18.90 1.65
CA LEU A 149 12.85 -19.94 1.49
C LEU A 149 13.20 -20.64 2.80
N LEU A 150 13.29 -19.89 3.91
CA LEU A 150 13.58 -20.43 5.24
C LEU A 150 12.42 -21.23 5.83
N ASP A 151 11.18 -20.92 5.43
CA ASP A 151 9.97 -21.58 5.90
C ASP A 151 9.65 -22.84 5.10
N THR A 152 9.71 -22.76 3.77
CA THR A 152 9.37 -23.87 2.86
C THR A 152 10.55 -24.79 2.57
N GLY A 153 11.78 -24.30 2.71
CA GLY A 153 12.98 -24.96 2.20
C GLY A 153 13.07 -25.02 0.66
N GLN A 154 12.15 -24.34 -0.04
CA GLN A 154 12.02 -24.37 -1.49
C GLN A 154 12.21 -22.96 -2.08
N PRO A 155 12.93 -22.84 -3.22
CA PRO A 155 13.02 -21.60 -3.99
C PRO A 155 11.65 -21.03 -4.37
N LEU A 156 11.52 -19.71 -4.41
CA LEU A 156 10.25 -19.05 -4.74
C LEU A 156 9.72 -19.45 -6.12
N ALA A 157 10.62 -19.65 -7.09
CA ALA A 157 10.27 -20.09 -8.44
C ALA A 157 9.72 -21.52 -8.53
N GLN A 158 9.93 -22.35 -7.50
CA GLN A 158 9.39 -23.71 -7.41
C GLN A 158 8.04 -23.78 -6.71
N LEU A 159 7.62 -22.70 -6.05
CA LEU A 159 6.27 -22.62 -5.50
C LEU A 159 5.26 -22.40 -6.63
N ASP A 160 4.13 -23.10 -6.56
CA ASP A 160 2.98 -22.80 -7.43
C ASP A 160 2.37 -21.46 -7.00
N LEU A 161 2.94 -20.38 -7.51
CA LEU A 161 2.43 -19.02 -7.38
C LEU A 161 1.28 -18.75 -8.37
N SER A 162 1.07 -19.65 -9.32
CA SER A 162 0.40 -19.41 -10.61
C SER A 162 -1.04 -19.90 -10.69
N LYS A 163 -1.64 -20.37 -9.59
CA LYS A 163 -3.11 -20.36 -9.55
C LYS A 163 -3.59 -18.91 -9.47
N GLU A 164 -3.64 -18.24 -10.62
CA GLU A 164 -4.79 -17.40 -10.95
C GLU A 164 -6.00 -18.24 -10.57
N ALA A 165 -6.61 -17.93 -9.43
CA ALA A 165 -7.86 -18.57 -9.09
C ALA A 165 -8.83 -18.26 -10.24
N GLU A 166 -9.66 -19.22 -10.64
CA GLU A 166 -10.84 -18.86 -11.41
C GLU A 166 -11.50 -17.69 -10.68
N LEU A 167 -11.77 -16.61 -11.41
CA LEU A 167 -12.31 -15.40 -10.80
C LEU A 167 -13.68 -15.77 -10.22
N ASP A 168 -13.74 -15.89 -8.89
CA ASP A 168 -14.98 -16.24 -8.18
C ASP A 168 -16.04 -15.13 -8.30
N TYR A 169 -15.66 -13.96 -8.82
CA TYR A 169 -16.52 -12.81 -9.09
C TYR A 169 -16.25 -12.23 -10.49
N ASP A 170 -17.30 -11.71 -11.14
CA ASP A 170 -17.19 -10.90 -12.35
C ASP A 170 -16.80 -9.46 -11.98
N PHE A 171 -15.49 -9.21 -11.84
CA PHE A 171 -14.98 -7.88 -11.53
C PHE A 171 -15.08 -6.93 -12.73
N ARG A 172 -15.64 -5.73 -12.49
CA ARG A 172 -15.63 -4.62 -13.45
C ARG A 172 -14.79 -3.49 -12.88
N CYS A 173 -13.58 -3.35 -13.41
CA CYS A 173 -12.57 -2.44 -12.88
C CYS A 173 -12.55 -1.14 -13.69
N PHE A 174 -12.66 -0.03 -12.97
CA PHE A 174 -12.58 1.32 -13.55
C PHE A 174 -11.47 2.09 -12.87
N PHE A 175 -10.70 2.85 -13.64
CA PHE A 175 -9.67 3.75 -13.13
C PHE A 175 -10.00 5.19 -13.51
N LEU A 176 -10.26 6.03 -12.51
CA LEU A 176 -10.53 7.46 -12.71
C LEU A 176 -9.22 8.22 -12.91
N ASN A 177 -9.06 8.83 -14.08
CA ASN A 177 -7.85 9.56 -14.47
C ASN A 177 -8.17 11.02 -14.79
N ARG A 178 -7.18 11.90 -14.60
CA ARG A 178 -7.23 13.32 -14.99
C ARG A 178 -5.92 13.71 -15.70
N PRO A 179 -5.92 14.79 -16.50
CA PRO A 179 -4.68 15.37 -17.02
C PRO A 179 -3.69 15.66 -15.88
N ARG A 180 -2.42 15.29 -16.08
CA ARG A 180 -1.37 15.32 -15.05
C ARG A 180 -1.26 16.66 -14.33
N MET A 181 -1.34 17.77 -15.07
CA MET A 181 -1.26 19.11 -14.50
C MET A 181 -2.40 19.43 -13.54
N GLU A 182 -3.63 19.04 -13.88
CA GLU A 182 -4.79 19.24 -13.01
C GLU A 182 -4.69 18.35 -11.77
N LEU A 183 -4.31 17.08 -11.98
CA LEU A 183 -4.13 16.12 -10.89
C LEU A 183 -3.09 16.59 -9.87
N TYR A 184 -1.95 17.11 -10.33
CA TYR A 184 -0.90 17.60 -9.44
C TYR A 184 -1.35 18.84 -8.67
N ARG A 185 -2.03 19.80 -9.32
CA ARG A 185 -2.62 20.96 -8.62
C ARG A 185 -3.57 20.54 -7.50
N ARG A 186 -4.41 19.53 -7.74
CA ARG A 186 -5.33 18.99 -6.72
C ARG A 186 -4.60 18.28 -5.58
N ILE A 187 -3.57 17.50 -5.90
CA ILE A 187 -2.71 16.86 -4.89
C ILE A 187 -2.05 17.91 -4.01
N ASP A 188 -1.53 18.98 -4.62
CA ASP A 188 -0.79 20.03 -3.94
C ASP A 188 -1.69 20.82 -2.98
N ALA A 189 -2.85 21.26 -3.49
CA ALA A 189 -3.88 21.92 -2.69
C ALA A 189 -4.39 21.04 -1.54
N ARG A 190 -4.53 19.73 -1.76
CA ARG A 190 -4.93 18.79 -0.70
C ARG A 190 -3.86 18.67 0.40
N CYS A 191 -2.57 18.69 0.05
CA CYS A 191 -1.50 18.65 1.06
C CYS A 191 -1.50 19.92 1.92
N GLU A 192 -1.76 21.08 1.33
CA GLU A 192 -1.96 22.34 2.09
C GLU A 192 -3.17 22.24 3.02
N GLN A 193 -4.29 21.69 2.53
CA GLN A 193 -5.49 21.45 3.33
C GLN A 193 -5.24 20.48 4.49
N MET A 194 -4.41 19.45 4.32
CA MET A 194 -4.04 18.55 5.42
C MET A 194 -3.38 19.31 6.57
N LEU A 195 -2.48 20.25 6.26
CA LEU A 195 -1.85 21.09 7.28
C LEU A 195 -2.88 21.95 8.01
N HIS A 196 -3.76 22.62 7.27
CA HIS A 196 -4.83 23.44 7.82
C HIS A 196 -5.81 22.62 8.69
N ASN A 197 -6.12 21.39 8.27
CA ASN A 197 -7.11 20.55 8.93
C ASN A 197 -6.54 19.78 10.13
N GLY A 198 -5.23 19.86 10.38
CA GLY A 198 -4.62 19.38 11.62
C GLY A 198 -3.88 18.06 11.51
N ILE A 199 -3.22 17.79 10.37
CA ILE A 199 -2.36 16.60 10.22
C ILE A 199 -1.25 16.54 11.28
N LEU A 200 -0.75 17.68 11.74
CA LEU A 200 0.24 17.75 12.81
C LEU A 200 -0.34 17.24 14.13
N GLN A 201 -1.62 17.48 14.41
CA GLN A 201 -2.30 16.96 15.60
C GLN A 201 -2.48 15.45 15.53
N GLU A 202 -2.90 14.89 14.39
CA GLU A 202 -2.96 13.42 14.22
C GLU A 202 -1.57 12.77 14.32
N ALA A 203 -0.55 13.38 13.71
CA ALA A 203 0.82 12.89 13.79
C ALA A 203 1.37 12.95 15.22
N LYS A 204 1.06 14.02 15.96
CA LYS A 204 1.40 14.12 17.38
C LYS A 204 0.69 13.04 18.19
N TRP A 205 -0.60 12.82 17.93
CA TRP A 205 -1.37 11.76 18.61
C TRP A 205 -0.73 10.38 18.39
N LEU A 206 -0.27 10.07 17.18
CA LEU A 206 0.49 8.84 16.93
C LEU A 206 1.75 8.70 17.81
N LEU A 207 2.52 9.78 17.94
CA LEU A 207 3.70 9.80 18.80
C LEU A 207 3.33 9.59 20.27
N ASP A 208 2.28 10.26 20.74
CA ASP A 208 1.76 10.13 22.11
C ASP A 208 1.28 8.70 22.41
N GLU A 209 0.73 8.01 21.40
CA GLU A 209 0.31 6.60 21.44
C GLU A 209 1.47 5.60 21.32
N GLY A 210 2.72 6.08 21.37
CA GLY A 210 3.93 5.26 21.30
C GLY A 210 4.24 4.71 19.91
N VAL A 211 3.60 5.22 18.86
CA VAL A 211 3.94 4.86 17.47
C VAL A 211 5.15 5.70 17.06
N ALA A 212 6.34 5.11 17.18
CA ALA A 212 7.56 5.76 16.72
C ALA A 212 7.58 5.97 15.20
N GLN A 213 8.33 6.98 14.73
CA GLN A 213 8.54 7.20 13.30
C GLN A 213 9.06 5.92 12.62
N ASP A 214 8.53 5.63 11.43
CA ASP A 214 8.90 4.48 10.59
C ASP A 214 8.73 3.09 11.26
N SER A 215 8.11 3.00 12.44
CA SER A 215 7.88 1.74 13.16
C SER A 215 6.85 0.82 12.50
N ASN A 216 5.78 1.36 11.92
CA ASN A 216 4.70 0.58 11.29
C ASN A 216 4.13 1.25 10.04
N CYS A 217 3.10 0.66 9.44
CA CYS A 217 2.49 1.21 8.22
C CYS A 217 1.78 2.56 8.42
N ALA A 218 1.33 2.89 9.64
CA ALA A 218 0.73 4.18 9.94
C ALA A 218 1.78 5.30 9.89
N SER A 219 2.88 5.13 10.63
CA SER A 219 3.94 6.15 10.69
C SER A 219 4.74 6.29 9.38
N ARG A 220 4.70 5.27 8.51
CA ARG A 220 5.30 5.35 7.17
C ARG A 220 4.36 5.96 6.11
N ALA A 221 3.08 6.14 6.41
CA ALA A 221 2.13 6.68 5.45
C ALA A 221 2.48 8.13 5.09
N ILE A 222 2.26 8.50 3.82
CA ILE A 222 2.53 9.84 3.31
C ILE A 222 1.66 10.85 4.08
N GLY A 223 2.24 12.00 4.42
CA GLY A 223 1.64 12.99 5.32
C GLY A 223 2.09 12.75 6.75
N TYR A 224 1.78 11.58 7.32
CA TYR A 224 2.17 11.24 8.68
C TYR A 224 3.68 11.14 8.85
N ARG A 225 4.39 10.47 7.94
CA ARG A 225 5.85 10.34 8.02
C ARG A 225 6.54 11.70 8.06
N GLN A 226 6.16 12.60 7.16
CA GLN A 226 6.73 13.94 7.08
C GLN A 226 6.35 14.79 8.30
N ALA A 227 5.09 14.72 8.73
CA ALA A 227 4.61 15.43 9.91
C ALA A 227 5.33 14.98 11.20
N MET A 228 5.54 13.67 11.37
CA MET A 228 6.27 13.12 12.52
C MET A 228 7.74 13.56 12.51
N GLN A 229 8.40 13.52 11.35
CA GLN A 229 9.79 14.01 11.19
C GLN A 229 9.91 15.49 11.59
N PHE A 230 8.98 16.32 11.12
CA PHE A 230 8.93 17.74 11.47
C PHE A 230 8.72 17.95 12.97
N LEU A 231 7.79 17.21 13.59
CA LEU A 231 7.53 17.31 15.03
C LEU A 231 8.73 16.88 15.87
N GLU A 232 9.39 15.78 15.51
CA GLU A 232 10.61 15.33 16.20
C GLU A 232 11.74 16.35 16.06
N ALA A 233 11.91 16.97 14.89
CA ALA A 233 12.87 18.04 14.70
C ALA A 233 12.56 19.29 15.55
N CYS A 234 11.28 19.68 15.66
CA CYS A 234 10.85 20.75 16.57
C CYS A 234 11.07 20.43 18.05
N LEU A 235 10.97 19.16 18.44
CA LEU A 235 11.28 18.72 19.81
C LEU A 235 12.79 18.79 20.10
N ALA A 236 13.62 18.48 19.11
CA ALA A 236 15.07 18.56 19.22
C ALA A 236 15.57 20.02 19.23
N ASP A 237 14.95 20.88 18.44
CA ASP A 237 15.26 22.31 18.34
C ASP A 237 13.97 23.13 18.16
N PRO A 238 13.53 23.89 19.18
CA PRO A 238 12.35 24.76 19.08
C PRO A 238 12.44 25.80 17.96
N ALA A 239 13.64 26.22 17.54
CA ALA A 239 13.81 27.15 16.42
C ALA A 239 13.45 26.52 15.07
N HIS A 240 13.36 25.18 14.99
CA HIS A 240 12.90 24.47 13.80
C HIS A 240 11.44 24.80 13.46
N LEU A 241 10.64 25.26 14.42
CA LEU A 241 9.29 25.76 14.15
C LEU A 241 9.36 27.17 13.52
N CYS A 242 9.60 27.20 12.21
CA CYS A 242 9.64 28.43 11.43
C CYS A 242 8.87 28.27 10.13
N LYS A 243 8.61 29.39 9.46
CA LYS A 243 7.87 29.42 8.20
C LYS A 243 8.52 28.56 7.11
N ASP A 244 9.83 28.63 6.98
CA ASP A 244 10.55 27.95 5.90
C ASP A 244 10.47 26.43 6.07
N ASN A 245 10.64 25.91 7.29
CA ASN A 245 10.51 24.48 7.56
C ASN A 245 9.06 23.97 7.41
N LEU A 246 8.05 24.82 7.64
CA LEU A 246 6.65 24.47 7.34
C LEU A 246 6.40 24.38 5.82
N VAL A 247 7.04 25.24 5.03
CA VAL A 247 7.00 25.15 3.56
C VAL A 247 7.67 23.86 3.10
N ASP A 248 8.86 23.54 3.62
CA ASP A 248 9.58 22.31 3.30
C ASP A 248 8.78 21.04 3.66
N LEU A 249 8.07 21.06 4.79
CA LEU A 249 7.14 19.99 5.19
C LEU A 249 6.07 19.77 4.12
N VAL A 250 5.39 20.83 3.69
CA VAL A 250 4.34 20.76 2.67
C VAL A 250 4.93 20.28 1.34
N ASP A 251 6.04 20.84 0.90
CA ASP A 251 6.70 20.46 -0.35
C ASP A 251 7.09 18.97 -0.37
N SER A 252 7.58 18.45 0.75
CA SER A 252 7.90 17.02 0.93
C SER A 252 6.66 16.13 0.86
N MET A 253 5.53 16.55 1.48
CA MET A 253 4.25 15.86 1.39
C MET A 253 3.72 15.84 -0.05
N GLN A 254 3.79 16.97 -0.74
CA GLN A 254 3.37 17.10 -2.13
C GLN A 254 4.21 16.23 -3.07
N GLN A 255 5.54 16.29 -2.94
CA GLN A 255 6.46 15.48 -3.74
C GLN A 255 6.17 13.98 -3.56
N SER A 256 6.04 13.54 -2.31
CA SER A 256 5.73 12.14 -1.99
C SER A 256 4.38 11.70 -2.54
N SER A 257 3.35 12.56 -2.44
CA SER A 257 2.00 12.29 -2.95
C SER A 257 1.97 12.20 -4.48
N ARG A 258 2.67 13.10 -5.19
CA ARG A 258 2.82 13.06 -6.65
C ARG A 258 3.55 11.79 -7.11
N GLN A 259 4.59 11.36 -6.39
CA GLN A 259 5.28 10.11 -6.68
C GLN A 259 4.38 8.89 -6.46
N LEU A 260 3.56 8.88 -5.41
CA LEU A 260 2.57 7.81 -5.19
C LEU A 260 1.57 7.74 -6.35
N CYS A 261 1.00 8.89 -6.72
CA CYS A 261 0.09 8.98 -7.85
C CYS A 261 0.71 8.47 -9.15
N HIS A 262 1.95 8.88 -9.44
CA HIS A 262 2.69 8.37 -10.60
C HIS A 262 2.85 6.85 -10.57
N ARG A 263 3.24 6.28 -9.42
CA ARG A 263 3.35 4.82 -9.26
C ARG A 263 2.01 4.11 -9.45
N GLN A 264 0.91 4.68 -8.96
CA GLN A 264 -0.43 4.13 -9.17
C GLN A 264 -0.80 4.14 -10.65
N LEU A 265 -0.59 5.26 -11.35
CA LEU A 265 -0.84 5.36 -12.79
C LEU A 265 -0.03 4.31 -13.58
N THR A 266 1.25 4.13 -13.27
CA THR A 266 2.07 3.08 -13.88
C THR A 266 1.53 1.69 -13.55
N TRP A 267 1.16 1.42 -12.30
CA TRP A 267 0.70 0.10 -11.85
C TRP A 267 -0.56 -0.39 -12.58
N PHE A 268 -1.54 0.50 -12.77
CA PHE A 268 -2.82 0.13 -13.38
C PHE A 268 -2.83 0.24 -14.90
N ARG A 269 -1.82 0.88 -15.52
CA ARG A 269 -1.80 1.09 -16.98
C ARG A 269 -1.64 -0.20 -17.76
N ASP A 270 -0.91 -1.16 -17.20
CA ASP A 270 -0.58 -2.42 -17.86
C ASP A 270 -1.59 -3.55 -17.53
N ASP A 271 -2.64 -3.25 -16.76
CA ASP A 271 -3.68 -4.22 -16.38
C ASP A 271 -4.93 -4.02 -17.25
N ALA A 272 -5.14 -4.91 -18.21
CA ALA A 272 -6.25 -4.85 -19.17
C ALA A 272 -7.63 -4.96 -18.51
N MET A 273 -7.72 -5.37 -17.24
CA MET A 273 -8.98 -5.38 -16.50
C MET A 273 -9.53 -3.97 -16.27
N TYR A 274 -8.67 -2.95 -16.21
CA TYR A 274 -9.06 -1.59 -15.85
C TYR A 274 -9.45 -0.75 -17.07
N GLN A 275 -10.71 -0.32 -17.10
CA GLN A 275 -11.19 0.70 -18.02
C GLN A 275 -10.84 2.09 -17.50
N TRP A 276 -10.14 2.89 -18.31
CA TRP A 276 -9.70 4.23 -17.93
C TRP A 276 -10.78 5.27 -18.23
N LEU A 277 -11.27 5.94 -17.20
CA LEU A 277 -12.31 6.95 -17.30
C LEU A 277 -11.75 8.35 -17.05
N ASP A 278 -12.09 9.29 -17.93
CA ASP A 278 -11.71 10.69 -17.76
C ASP A 278 -12.58 11.37 -16.71
N ALA A 279 -12.02 11.56 -15.52
CA ALA A 279 -12.68 12.18 -14.39
C ALA A 279 -12.86 13.70 -14.52
N THR A 280 -12.41 14.32 -15.62
CA THR A 280 -12.78 15.71 -15.94
C THR A 280 -14.24 15.84 -16.42
N ARG A 281 -14.84 14.73 -16.85
CA ARG A 281 -16.27 14.65 -17.18
C ARG A 281 -17.16 14.83 -15.95
N SER A 282 -18.43 15.13 -16.19
CA SER A 282 -19.40 15.24 -15.09
C SER A 282 -19.61 13.90 -14.38
N THR A 283 -19.95 13.95 -13.10
CA THR A 283 -20.26 12.73 -12.32
C THR A 283 -21.39 11.94 -12.95
N VAL A 284 -22.40 12.62 -13.51
CA VAL A 284 -23.54 11.97 -14.18
C VAL A 284 -23.08 11.16 -15.38
N ASP A 285 -22.21 11.73 -16.22
CA ASP A 285 -21.68 11.04 -17.40
C ASP A 285 -20.87 9.79 -17.03
N LEU A 286 -20.06 9.89 -15.97
CA LEU A 286 -19.26 8.76 -15.47
C LEU A 286 -20.15 7.65 -14.92
N VAL A 287 -21.18 7.99 -14.15
CA VAL A 287 -22.14 7.02 -13.61
C VAL A 287 -22.91 6.32 -14.73
N LEU A 288 -23.40 7.07 -15.72
CA LEU A 288 -24.10 6.49 -16.87
C LEU A 288 -23.20 5.53 -17.65
N HIS A 289 -21.92 5.87 -17.83
CA HIS A 289 -20.96 4.99 -18.48
C HIS A 289 -20.75 3.69 -17.69
N VAL A 290 -20.54 3.79 -16.37
CA VAL A 290 -20.40 2.59 -15.50
C VAL A 290 -21.66 1.72 -15.54
N GLN A 291 -22.85 2.33 -15.52
CA GLN A 291 -24.12 1.60 -15.62
C GLN A 291 -24.27 0.85 -16.95
N GLN A 292 -23.90 1.48 -18.08
CA GLN A 292 -23.91 0.84 -19.40
C GLN A 292 -22.95 -0.36 -19.45
N GLU A 293 -21.75 -0.22 -18.89
CA GLU A 293 -20.77 -1.30 -18.83
C GLU A 293 -21.25 -2.48 -17.97
N LEU A 294 -21.96 -2.20 -16.87
CA LEU A 294 -22.54 -3.25 -16.00
C LEU A 294 -23.70 -4.02 -16.66
N GLN A 295 -24.33 -3.48 -17.70
CA GLN A 295 -25.49 -4.09 -18.38
C GLN A 295 -25.14 -5.00 -19.56
N LYS A 296 -23.86 -5.13 -19.94
CA LYS A 296 -23.48 -5.91 -21.12
C LYS A 296 -23.75 -7.43 -20.91
N PRO A 297 -23.99 -8.20 -21.97
CA PRO A 297 -24.38 -9.62 -21.88
C PRO A 297 -23.23 -10.60 -21.64
N GLU A 298 -21.97 -10.17 -21.72
CA GLU A 298 -20.77 -10.99 -21.43
C GLU A 298 -20.65 -11.39 -19.95
N HIS A 299 -21.65 -11.06 -19.13
CA HIS A 299 -21.63 -11.12 -17.67
C HIS A 299 -22.41 -12.35 -17.21
N LYS A 300 -21.71 -13.33 -16.63
CA LYS A 300 -22.33 -14.54 -16.05
C LYS A 300 -22.90 -14.30 -14.64
N GLY A 301 -22.76 -13.09 -14.10
CA GLY A 301 -23.39 -12.68 -12.84
C GLY A 301 -24.86 -12.35 -13.07
N ASP A 302 -25.76 -13.05 -12.37
CA ASP A 302 -27.20 -12.76 -12.36
C ASP A 302 -27.45 -11.48 -11.56
N PHE A 303 -27.15 -10.34 -12.16
CA PHE A 303 -27.48 -9.04 -11.60
C PHE A 303 -28.93 -8.75 -11.97
N GLY A 304 -29.83 -8.98 -11.00
CA GLY A 304 -31.24 -8.63 -11.10
C GLY A 304 -31.42 -7.23 -11.68
N LYS A 305 -32.33 -7.09 -12.63
CA LYS A 305 -32.49 -5.92 -13.51
C LYS A 305 -32.94 -4.61 -12.83
N ASP A 306 -33.02 -4.58 -11.50
CA ASP A 306 -33.84 -3.60 -10.75
C ASP A 306 -33.06 -2.76 -9.71
N TYR A 307 -31.73 -2.61 -9.83
CA TYR A 307 -30.89 -1.97 -8.77
C TYR A 307 -30.50 -0.50 -9.00
N TRP A 308 -31.08 0.20 -9.98
CA TRP A 308 -30.74 1.60 -10.30
C TRP A 308 -31.96 2.51 -10.29
#